data_AF-A0A1Q5ZYY4-F1
#
_entry.id   AF-A0A1Q5ZYY4-F1
#
_cell.length_a   1.000
_cell.length_b   1.000
_cell.length_c   1.000
_cell.angle_alpha   90.00
_cell.angle_beta   90.00
_cell.angle_gamma   90.00
#
_symmetry.space_group_name_H-M   'P 1'
#
loop_
_entity.id
_entity.type
_entity.pdbx_description
1 polymer ?
#
loop_
_entity_poly.entity_id
_entity_poly.type
_entity_poly.pdbx_seq_one_letter_code
_entity_poly.pdbx_strand_id
1 'polypeptide(L)'
;MIFNWGGNSTYGGERGKYNIINNYYKPGPATVKTYNRILNPWAPFGQYYLSGNVLVGNQKVTANNWLGVQGQKDEALGIAKIDTPLKTLSIHVQTAEDAYQAVLQKAGANIYRDPVDLRTLNDVATGTAKEGSEHNGIIDSQKDVGGWPDLKSLPAPLDTDHDGIPDAWEKQHGLSPNDPTDGAAIQPDKQYTNLEVYLNSLVKE
;
A
#
# COMPACT_ATOMS: atom_id res chain seq x y z
N MET A 1 -1.23 -6.29 0.61
CA MET A 1 -0.45 -7.23 -0.23
C MET A 1 1.02 -7.08 0.14
N ILE A 2 1.77 -8.18 0.18
CA ILE A 2 3.21 -8.22 0.49
C ILE A 2 3.87 -9.13 -0.55
N PHE A 3 4.85 -8.61 -1.29
CA PHE A 3 5.51 -9.32 -2.39
C PHE A 3 7.03 -9.30 -2.25
N ASN A 4 7.68 -10.41 -2.67
CA ASN A 4 9.12 -10.50 -2.90
C ASN A 4 10.01 -10.09 -1.71
N TRP A 5 9.58 -10.37 -0.48
CA TRP A 5 10.40 -10.07 0.69
C TRP A 5 11.63 -10.97 0.72
N GLY A 6 12.80 -10.42 1.09
CA GLY A 6 14.03 -11.21 1.22
C GLY A 6 14.18 -11.91 2.58
N GLY A 7 13.77 -11.24 3.66
CA GLY A 7 13.91 -11.72 5.04
C GLY A 7 12.60 -12.25 5.60
N ASN A 8 11.96 -11.48 6.50
CA ASN A 8 10.61 -11.77 6.98
C ASN A 8 9.61 -10.82 6.31
N SER A 9 8.40 -11.30 6.04
CA SER A 9 7.26 -10.48 5.62
C SER A 9 6.60 -9.76 6.80
N THR A 10 6.54 -10.41 7.97
CA THR A 10 6.11 -9.81 9.24
C THR A 10 6.96 -10.37 10.39
N TYR A 11 7.51 -9.49 11.24
CA TYR A 11 8.49 -9.85 12.27
C TYR A 11 8.33 -8.99 13.52
N GLY A 12 8.69 -9.55 14.68
CA GLY A 12 8.72 -8.80 15.94
C GLY A 12 7.31 -8.48 16.43
N GLY A 13 7.16 -7.37 17.16
CA GLY A 13 5.89 -6.85 17.70
C GLY A 13 5.92 -6.48 19.18
N GLU A 14 7.10 -6.44 19.81
CA GLU A 14 7.46 -5.65 20.99
C GLU A 14 6.34 -5.37 22.03
N ARG A 15 5.62 -6.40 22.49
CA ARG A 15 4.44 -6.32 23.41
C ARG A 15 3.21 -5.58 22.89
N GLY A 16 3.21 -5.16 21.64
CA GLY A 16 2.04 -4.61 20.95
C GLY A 16 0.97 -5.67 20.68
N LYS A 17 -0.20 -5.21 20.23
CA LYS A 17 -1.30 -6.08 19.79
C LYS A 17 -1.68 -5.72 18.36
N TYR A 18 -1.79 -6.72 17.49
CA TYR A 18 -1.98 -6.51 16.05
C TYR A 18 -3.08 -7.40 15.47
N ASN A 19 -3.86 -6.83 14.55
CA ASN A 19 -4.69 -7.59 13.61
C ASN A 19 -3.89 -7.75 12.31
N ILE A 20 -3.65 -8.99 11.89
CA ILE A 20 -3.10 -9.34 10.57
C ILE A 20 -4.22 -10.04 9.81
N ILE A 21 -5.03 -9.25 9.10
CA ILE A 21 -6.27 -9.71 8.49
C ILE A 21 -6.22 -9.48 6.98
N ASN A 22 -6.61 -10.49 6.19
CA ASN A 22 -6.80 -10.40 4.74
C ASN A 22 -5.58 -9.85 3.98
N ASN A 23 -4.36 -10.20 4.41
CA ASN A 23 -3.15 -9.87 3.66
C ASN A 23 -2.86 -10.95 2.62
N TYR A 24 -2.48 -10.50 1.42
CA TYR A 24 -2.02 -11.37 0.33
C TYR A 24 -0.49 -11.43 0.29
N TYR A 25 0.08 -12.53 0.75
CA TYR A 25 1.51 -12.81 0.77
C TYR A 25 1.89 -13.57 -0.50
N LYS A 26 2.67 -12.92 -1.38
CA LYS A 26 3.16 -13.52 -2.63
C LYS A 26 4.69 -13.63 -2.60
N PRO A 27 5.26 -14.84 -2.36
CA PRO A 27 6.69 -15.05 -2.53
C PRO A 27 7.14 -14.67 -3.94
N GLY A 28 8.31 -14.05 -4.05
CA GLY A 28 8.98 -13.77 -5.32
C GLY A 28 10.41 -14.33 -5.33
N PRO A 29 11.22 -14.00 -6.34
CA PRO A 29 12.58 -14.50 -6.48
C PRO A 29 13.51 -14.22 -5.27
N ALA A 30 13.29 -13.14 -4.51
CA ALA A 30 14.03 -12.86 -3.29
C ALA A 30 13.54 -13.69 -2.08
N THR A 31 12.33 -14.24 -2.14
CA THR A 31 11.69 -14.96 -1.05
C THR A 31 12.11 -16.44 -1.02
N VAL A 32 13.33 -16.70 -0.55
CA VAL A 32 13.90 -18.05 -0.60
C VAL A 32 13.63 -18.85 0.68
N LYS A 33 14.00 -18.34 1.86
CA LYS A 33 13.98 -19.12 3.12
C LYS A 33 12.66 -19.06 3.88
N THR A 34 11.83 -18.07 3.61
CA THR A 34 10.63 -17.74 4.39
C THR A 34 9.36 -17.72 3.55
N TYR A 35 9.37 -18.39 2.39
CA TYR A 35 8.25 -18.46 1.45
C TYR A 35 6.96 -19.04 2.06
N ASN A 36 7.08 -19.83 3.12
CA ASN A 36 5.96 -20.45 3.83
C ASN A 36 5.57 -19.73 5.13
N ARG A 37 6.07 -18.50 5.35
CA ARG A 37 5.92 -17.75 6.60
C ARG A 37 5.03 -16.51 6.44
N ILE A 38 4.08 -16.37 7.35
CA ILE A 38 3.27 -15.15 7.54
C ILE A 38 3.89 -14.27 8.62
N LEU A 39 4.33 -14.85 9.74
CA LEU A 39 4.79 -14.11 10.92
C LEU A 39 5.96 -14.82 11.61
N ASN A 40 6.95 -14.05 12.05
CA ASN A 40 7.95 -14.47 13.03
C ASN A 40 7.88 -13.57 14.26
N PRO A 41 7.13 -13.95 15.31
CA PRO A 41 7.06 -13.15 16.54
C PRO A 41 8.42 -13.22 17.25
N TRP A 42 8.84 -12.15 17.93
CA TRP A 42 10.13 -12.13 18.63
C TRP A 42 10.00 -11.50 20.03
N ALA A 43 10.85 -11.95 20.97
CA ALA A 43 10.83 -11.46 22.33
C ALA A 43 11.35 -10.00 22.42
N PRO A 44 10.69 -9.10 23.15
CA PRO A 44 9.48 -9.32 23.94
C PRO A 44 8.23 -9.44 23.05
N PHE A 45 7.50 -10.56 23.19
CA PHE A 45 6.45 -10.95 22.24
C PHE A 45 5.26 -9.98 22.24
N GLY A 46 4.79 -9.62 21.05
CA GLY A 46 3.46 -9.03 20.85
C GLY A 46 2.35 -10.09 20.85
N GLN A 47 1.11 -9.66 20.66
CA GLN A 47 -0.08 -10.51 20.49
C GLN A 47 -0.72 -10.26 19.13
N TYR A 48 -1.12 -11.31 18.43
CA TYR A 48 -1.59 -11.22 17.05
C TYR A 48 -2.89 -12.01 16.86
N TYR A 49 -3.84 -11.38 16.20
CA TYR A 49 -4.99 -12.03 15.61
C TYR A 49 -4.73 -12.19 14.11
N LEU A 50 -4.70 -13.44 13.62
CA LEU A 50 -4.47 -13.77 12.21
C LEU A 50 -5.74 -14.37 11.62
N SER A 51 -6.26 -13.79 10.54
CA SER A 51 -7.43 -14.34 9.84
C SER A 51 -7.48 -13.93 8.37
N GLY A 52 -7.92 -14.86 7.50
CA GLY A 52 -8.19 -14.60 6.08
C GLY A 52 -6.96 -14.21 5.25
N ASN A 53 -5.75 -14.37 5.76
CA ASN A 53 -4.54 -14.11 4.98
C ASN A 53 -4.30 -15.25 3.98
N VAL A 54 -3.83 -14.88 2.79
CA VAL A 54 -3.49 -15.81 1.71
C VAL A 54 -1.99 -15.87 1.58
N LEU A 55 -1.45 -17.08 1.52
CA LEU A 55 -0.04 -17.32 1.20
C LEU A 55 0.03 -18.10 -0.11
N VAL A 56 0.44 -17.41 -1.17
CA VAL A 56 0.52 -17.99 -2.52
C VAL A 56 1.45 -19.20 -2.52
N GLY A 57 0.97 -20.30 -3.11
CA GLY A 57 1.69 -21.57 -3.14
C GLY A 57 1.57 -22.41 -1.87
N ASN A 58 0.84 -21.96 -0.84
CA ASN A 58 0.66 -22.71 0.41
C ASN A 58 -0.79 -22.72 0.90
N GLN A 59 -1.58 -23.68 0.39
CA GLN A 59 -2.99 -23.85 0.76
C GLN A 59 -3.20 -24.19 2.23
N LYS A 60 -2.26 -24.92 2.86
CA LYS A 60 -2.36 -25.27 4.29
C LYS A 60 -2.27 -24.03 5.18
N VAL A 61 -1.29 -23.16 4.91
CA VAL A 61 -1.13 -21.89 5.64
C VAL A 61 -2.26 -20.92 5.31
N THR A 62 -2.77 -20.93 4.08
CA THR A 62 -3.94 -20.12 3.70
C THR A 62 -5.21 -20.57 4.46
N ALA A 63 -5.43 -21.88 4.58
CA ALA A 63 -6.56 -22.43 5.33
C ALA A 63 -6.42 -22.25 6.86
N ASN A 64 -5.19 -22.23 7.37
CA ASN A 64 -4.89 -21.98 8.78
C ASN A 64 -3.61 -21.15 8.92
N ASN A 65 -3.78 -19.83 9.07
CA ASN A 65 -2.66 -18.87 9.08
C ASN A 65 -1.65 -19.13 10.21
N TRP A 66 -2.07 -19.77 11.31
CA TRP A 66 -1.16 -20.11 12.42
C TRP A 66 -0.10 -21.13 12.03
N LEU A 67 -0.32 -21.94 10.99
CA LEU A 67 0.72 -22.82 10.41
C LEU A 67 1.85 -22.03 9.72
N GLY A 68 1.60 -20.77 9.38
CA GLY A 68 2.59 -19.85 8.82
C GLY A 68 3.36 -19.05 9.87
N VAL A 69 3.10 -19.26 11.16
CA VAL A 69 3.82 -18.60 12.25
C VAL A 69 5.02 -19.47 12.63
N GLN A 70 6.23 -18.92 12.50
CA GLN A 70 7.47 -19.69 12.59
C GLN A 70 8.56 -18.91 13.33
N GLY A 71 9.64 -19.61 13.70
CA GLY A 71 10.84 -18.98 14.29
C GLY A 71 10.86 -18.98 15.82
N GLN A 72 9.81 -19.49 16.46
CA GLN A 72 9.69 -19.58 17.92
C GLN A 72 9.21 -20.97 18.38
N LYS A 73 9.43 -21.25 19.67
CA LYS A 73 8.92 -22.45 20.36
C LYS A 73 7.43 -22.32 20.68
N ASP A 74 6.74 -23.44 20.89
CA ASP A 74 5.28 -23.49 21.12
C ASP A 74 4.80 -22.60 22.27
N GLU A 75 5.54 -22.54 23.38
CA GLU A 75 5.21 -21.68 24.53
C GLU A 75 5.14 -20.19 24.14
N ALA A 76 6.08 -19.73 23.31
CA ALA A 76 6.12 -18.37 22.79
C ALA A 76 4.98 -18.11 21.79
N LEU A 77 4.59 -19.11 21.00
CA LEU A 77 3.44 -19.02 20.10
C LEU A 77 2.13 -18.92 20.88
N GLY A 78 2.01 -19.60 22.02
CA GLY A 78 0.87 -19.48 22.93
C GLY A 78 0.72 -18.06 23.50
N ILE A 79 1.81 -17.39 23.83
CA ILE A 79 1.80 -15.98 24.27
C ILE A 79 1.40 -15.04 23.12
N ALA A 80 1.91 -15.32 21.92
CA ALA A 80 1.69 -14.49 20.75
C ALA A 80 0.26 -14.58 20.19
N LYS A 81 -0.48 -15.65 20.48
CA LYS A 81 -1.79 -15.88 19.90
C LYS A 81 -2.93 -15.21 20.69
N ILE A 82 -3.81 -14.52 19.96
CA ILE A 82 -5.13 -14.12 20.44
C ILE A 82 -6.21 -14.59 19.44
N ASP A 83 -7.35 -15.05 19.96
CA ASP A 83 -8.43 -15.63 19.14
C ASP A 83 -9.54 -14.62 18.79
N THR A 84 -9.50 -13.42 19.35
CA THR A 84 -10.47 -12.36 19.09
C THR A 84 -9.79 -11.18 18.42
N PRO A 85 -10.36 -10.63 17.32
CA PRO A 85 -9.81 -9.44 16.68
C PRO A 85 -9.81 -8.26 17.65
N LEU A 86 -8.77 -7.45 17.57
CA LEU A 86 -8.70 -6.19 18.29
C LEU A 86 -9.75 -5.23 17.74
N LYS A 87 -10.37 -4.46 18.63
CA LYS A 87 -11.29 -3.39 18.24
C LYS A 87 -10.48 -2.26 17.58
N THR A 88 -10.77 -1.98 16.32
CA THR A 88 -10.19 -0.88 15.55
C THR A 88 -11.28 0.09 15.10
N LEU A 89 -10.87 1.18 14.46
CA LEU A 89 -11.79 1.99 13.68
C LEU A 89 -12.44 1.13 12.59
N SER A 90 -13.70 1.42 12.27
CA SER A 90 -14.39 0.76 11.17
C SER A 90 -13.77 1.21 9.85
N ILE A 91 -13.33 0.25 9.05
CA ILE A 91 -12.77 0.47 7.72
C ILE A 91 -13.49 -0.42 6.72
N HIS A 92 -13.43 -0.06 5.44
CA HIS A 92 -13.84 -0.99 4.39
C HIS A 92 -12.82 -2.14 4.32
N VAL A 93 -13.28 -3.36 4.61
CA VAL A 93 -12.45 -4.56 4.60
C VAL A 93 -12.65 -5.29 3.29
N GLN A 94 -11.54 -5.61 2.62
CA GLN A 94 -11.51 -6.44 1.41
C GLN A 94 -11.00 -7.85 1.74
N THR A 95 -11.30 -8.83 0.89
CA THR A 95 -10.60 -10.13 0.94
C THR A 95 -9.13 -9.95 0.54
N ALA A 96 -8.28 -10.93 0.83
CA ALA A 96 -6.87 -10.84 0.45
C ALA A 96 -6.70 -10.78 -1.07
N GLU A 97 -7.49 -11.56 -1.81
CA GLU A 97 -7.53 -11.58 -3.27
C GLU A 97 -8.02 -10.26 -3.85
N ASP A 98 -9.11 -9.69 -3.32
CA ASP A 98 -9.62 -8.39 -3.75
C ASP A 98 -8.59 -7.29 -3.46
N ALA A 99 -7.91 -7.35 -2.31
CA ALA A 99 -6.85 -6.41 -1.97
C ALA A 99 -5.66 -6.51 -2.95
N TYR A 100 -5.33 -7.71 -3.44
CA TYR A 100 -4.32 -7.89 -4.48
C TYR A 100 -4.73 -7.25 -5.81
N GLN A 101 -5.98 -7.46 -6.24
CA GLN A 101 -6.51 -6.82 -7.46
C GLN A 101 -6.58 -5.31 -7.33
N ALA A 102 -7.03 -4.80 -6.18
CA ALA A 102 -7.08 -3.38 -5.89
C ALA A 102 -5.68 -2.74 -5.92
N VAL A 103 -4.65 -3.41 -5.39
CA VAL A 103 -3.27 -2.92 -5.48
C VAL A 103 -2.80 -2.84 -6.94
N LEU A 104 -3.04 -3.88 -7.74
CA LEU A 104 -2.64 -3.89 -9.15
C LEU A 104 -3.29 -2.77 -9.97
N GLN A 105 -4.52 -2.40 -9.63
CA GLN A 105 -5.29 -1.40 -10.38
C GLN A 105 -5.05 0.01 -9.83
N LYS A 106 -4.99 0.18 -8.51
CA LYS A 106 -5.21 1.47 -7.84
C LYS A 106 -4.04 1.97 -6.98
N ALA A 107 -3.04 1.15 -6.65
CA ALA A 107 -1.98 1.60 -5.74
C ALA A 107 -1.05 2.65 -6.37
N GLY A 108 -0.68 3.71 -5.66
CA GLY A 108 0.23 4.75 -6.15
C GLY A 108 -0.42 5.75 -7.11
N ALA A 109 0.39 6.55 -7.81
CA ALA A 109 -0.10 7.49 -8.81
C ALA A 109 -0.66 6.70 -10.00
N ASN A 110 -1.98 6.59 -10.11
CA ASN A 110 -2.64 5.67 -11.03
C ASN A 110 -3.42 6.33 -12.17
N ILE A 111 -3.47 7.66 -12.22
CA ILE A 111 -3.99 8.41 -13.38
C ILE A 111 -3.03 8.25 -14.57
N TYR A 112 -1.73 8.31 -14.31
CA TYR A 112 -0.68 8.01 -15.28
C TYR A 112 0.37 7.15 -14.61
N ARG A 113 0.68 6.01 -15.23
CA ARG A 113 1.72 5.08 -14.76
C ARG A 113 3.00 5.35 -15.52
N ASP A 114 4.07 5.63 -14.80
CA ASP A 114 5.38 5.77 -15.40
C ASP A 114 6.04 4.38 -15.61
N PRO A 115 7.22 4.29 -16.26
CA PRO A 115 7.90 3.03 -16.46
C PRO A 115 8.30 2.30 -15.16
N VAL A 116 8.50 3.01 -14.06
CA VAL A 116 8.80 2.44 -12.74
C VAL A 116 7.55 1.74 -12.19
N ASP A 117 6.41 2.42 -12.22
CA ASP A 117 5.13 1.85 -11.79
C ASP A 117 4.80 0.58 -12.60
N LEU A 118 4.88 0.67 -13.93
CA LEU A 118 4.55 -0.44 -14.82
C LEU A 118 5.45 -1.64 -14.58
N ARG A 119 6.75 -1.42 -14.36
CA ARG A 119 7.70 -2.49 -14.01
C ARG A 119 7.31 -3.15 -12.68
N THR A 120 7.10 -2.36 -11.63
CA THR A 120 6.75 -2.90 -10.31
C THR A 120 5.42 -3.65 -10.33
N LEU A 121 4.40 -3.12 -11.02
CA LEU A 121 3.11 -3.81 -11.20
C LEU A 121 3.25 -5.10 -11.99
N ASN A 122 4.07 -5.10 -13.05
CA ASN A 122 4.36 -6.32 -13.81
C ASN A 122 5.07 -7.37 -12.95
N ASP A 123 6.11 -6.98 -12.21
CA ASP A 123 6.83 -7.86 -11.30
C ASP A 123 5.91 -8.48 -10.25
N VAL A 124 5.01 -7.66 -9.68
CA VAL A 124 3.97 -8.12 -8.77
C VAL A 124 3.03 -9.10 -9.45
N ALA A 125 2.54 -8.79 -10.65
CA ALA A 125 1.56 -9.60 -11.36
C ALA A 125 2.14 -10.96 -11.76
N THR A 126 3.32 -10.98 -12.37
CA THR A 126 3.98 -12.19 -12.85
C THR A 126 4.69 -12.95 -11.74
N GLY A 127 5.19 -12.26 -10.72
CA GLY A 127 6.02 -12.85 -9.67
C GLY A 127 7.46 -13.13 -10.13
N THR A 128 7.95 -12.45 -11.17
CA THR A 128 9.23 -12.77 -11.85
C THR A 128 10.24 -11.62 -11.80
N ALA A 129 10.25 -10.85 -10.71
CA ALA A 129 11.17 -9.72 -10.53
C ALA A 129 12.63 -10.16 -10.65
N LYS A 130 13.43 -9.47 -11.47
CA LYS A 130 14.79 -9.92 -11.86
C LYS A 130 15.87 -8.84 -11.75
N GLU A 131 15.47 -7.63 -11.39
CA GLU A 131 16.39 -6.48 -11.32
C GLU A 131 17.28 -6.57 -10.08
N GLY A 132 18.36 -5.79 -10.07
CA GLY A 132 19.41 -5.84 -9.04
C GLY A 132 20.49 -6.90 -9.31
N SER A 133 21.61 -6.80 -8.58
CA SER A 133 22.78 -7.65 -8.79
C SER A 133 22.53 -9.13 -8.49
N GLU A 134 21.65 -9.42 -7.54
CA GLU A 134 21.26 -10.77 -7.14
C GLU A 134 20.17 -11.38 -8.05
N HIS A 135 19.76 -10.66 -9.10
CA HIS A 135 18.73 -11.08 -10.07
C HIS A 135 17.41 -11.54 -9.42
N ASN A 136 17.02 -10.91 -8.33
CA ASN A 136 15.89 -11.32 -7.52
C ASN A 136 14.83 -10.22 -7.31
N GLY A 137 14.97 -9.08 -7.99
CA GLY A 137 14.06 -7.95 -7.91
C GLY A 137 14.36 -6.93 -6.82
N ILE A 138 15.43 -7.11 -6.04
CA ILE A 138 15.90 -6.12 -5.07
C ILE A 138 17.02 -5.30 -5.71
N ILE A 139 16.73 -4.05 -6.03
CA ILE A 139 17.71 -3.15 -6.65
C ILE A 139 18.77 -2.72 -5.62
N ASP A 140 20.01 -2.62 -6.07
CA ASP A 140 21.14 -2.08 -5.32
C ASP A 140 21.31 -0.58 -5.63
N SER A 141 20.81 -0.15 -6.78
CA SER A 141 20.77 1.24 -7.22
C SER A 141 19.59 1.48 -8.15
N GLN A 142 19.11 2.72 -8.20
CA GLN A 142 18.21 3.18 -9.26
C GLN A 142 18.74 2.88 -10.67
N LYS A 143 20.07 2.76 -10.84
CA LYS A 143 20.70 2.43 -12.13
C LYS A 143 20.35 1.03 -12.62
N ASP A 144 20.03 0.09 -11.72
CA ASP A 144 19.65 -1.28 -12.08
C ASP A 144 18.33 -1.30 -12.87
N VAL A 145 17.57 -0.21 -12.80
CA VAL A 145 16.26 -0.08 -13.42
C VAL A 145 16.15 1.12 -14.35
N GLY A 146 17.30 1.63 -14.82
CA GLY A 146 17.37 2.73 -15.79
C GLY A 146 17.38 4.15 -15.19
N GLY A 147 17.36 4.29 -13.86
CA GLY A 147 17.39 5.57 -13.17
C GLY A 147 16.01 6.14 -12.84
N TRP A 148 15.97 7.44 -12.56
CA TRP A 148 14.74 8.17 -12.32
C TRP A 148 14.05 8.47 -13.65
N PRO A 149 12.74 8.20 -13.80
CA PRO A 149 12.03 8.51 -15.02
C PRO A 149 11.90 10.02 -15.21
N ASP A 150 11.92 10.48 -16.46
CA ASP A 150 11.59 11.85 -16.80
C ASP A 150 10.08 12.07 -16.65
N LEU A 151 9.68 12.83 -15.63
CA LEU A 151 8.30 13.19 -15.41
C LEU A 151 7.87 14.27 -16.40
N LYS A 152 6.87 13.94 -17.24
CA LYS A 152 6.32 14.88 -18.21
C LYS A 152 5.12 15.58 -17.61
N SER A 153 5.24 16.89 -17.39
CA SER A 153 4.09 17.73 -17.05
C SER A 153 3.39 18.23 -18.30
N LEU A 154 2.07 18.43 -18.18
CA LEU A 154 1.33 19.28 -19.11
C LEU A 154 1.45 20.74 -18.66
N PRO A 155 1.22 21.72 -19.55
CA PRO A 155 1.07 23.11 -19.14
C PRO A 155 0.03 23.21 -18.01
N ALA A 156 0.39 23.93 -16.95
CA ALA A 156 -0.57 24.20 -15.88
C ALA A 156 -1.77 24.98 -16.47
N PRO A 157 -3.01 24.66 -16.06
CA PRO A 157 -4.14 25.52 -16.35
C PRO A 157 -3.88 26.95 -15.87
N LEU A 158 -4.52 27.93 -16.51
CA LEU A 158 -4.45 29.31 -16.07
C LEU A 158 -5.09 29.43 -14.67
N ASP A 159 -4.35 30.05 -13.77
CA ASP A 159 -4.70 30.40 -12.40
C ASP A 159 -4.16 31.83 -12.21
N THR A 160 -5.06 32.81 -12.32
CA THR A 160 -4.74 34.24 -12.46
C THR A 160 -4.32 34.88 -11.13
N ASP A 161 -4.88 34.45 -10.01
CA ASP A 161 -4.56 34.98 -8.68
C ASP A 161 -3.60 34.10 -7.87
N HIS A 162 -3.23 32.94 -8.41
CA HIS A 162 -2.23 32.01 -7.87
C HIS A 162 -2.64 31.38 -6.54
N ASP A 163 -3.94 31.13 -6.36
CA ASP A 163 -4.48 30.45 -5.18
C ASP A 163 -4.39 28.90 -5.26
N GLY A 164 -4.02 28.37 -6.44
CA GLY A 164 -3.88 26.96 -6.73
C GLY A 164 -5.08 26.32 -7.45
N ILE A 165 -6.11 27.11 -7.81
CA ILE A 165 -7.32 26.68 -8.49
C ILE A 165 -7.37 27.30 -9.90
N PRO A 166 -7.68 26.53 -10.96
CA PRO A 166 -7.81 27.11 -12.29
C PRO A 166 -9.01 28.05 -12.43
N ASP A 167 -8.83 29.17 -13.13
CA ASP A 167 -9.86 30.16 -13.47
C ASP A 167 -11.18 29.53 -13.97
N ALA A 168 -11.06 28.48 -14.79
CA ALA A 168 -12.20 27.80 -15.39
C ALA A 168 -13.00 27.00 -14.35
N TRP A 169 -12.31 26.38 -13.39
CA TRP A 169 -12.95 25.64 -12.31
C TRP A 169 -13.62 26.61 -11.34
N GLU A 170 -12.96 27.70 -10.99
CA GLU A 170 -13.51 28.75 -10.14
C GLU A 170 -14.82 29.33 -10.69
N LYS A 171 -14.82 29.76 -11.97
CA LYS A 171 -16.02 30.28 -12.64
C LYS A 171 -17.17 29.27 -12.63
N GLN A 172 -16.88 27.98 -12.77
CA GLN A 172 -17.89 26.92 -12.74
C GLN A 172 -18.48 26.73 -11.33
N HIS A 173 -17.72 27.05 -10.29
CA HIS A 173 -18.10 26.86 -8.88
C HIS A 173 -18.48 28.17 -8.17
N GLY A 174 -18.59 29.28 -8.92
CA GLY A 174 -19.01 30.58 -8.40
C GLY A 174 -17.94 31.34 -7.61
N LEU A 175 -16.67 30.98 -7.82
CA LEU A 175 -15.49 31.65 -7.25
C LEU A 175 -14.95 32.72 -8.21
N SER A 176 -14.03 33.55 -7.72
CA SER A 176 -13.50 34.69 -8.43
C SER A 176 -12.02 34.48 -8.79
N PRO A 177 -11.67 34.36 -10.08
CA PRO A 177 -10.28 34.18 -10.54
C PRO A 177 -9.31 35.35 -10.29
N ASN A 178 -9.72 36.34 -9.51
CA ASN A 178 -8.89 37.47 -9.13
C ASN A 178 -8.89 37.66 -7.60
N ASP A 179 -9.46 36.72 -6.84
CA ASP A 179 -9.51 36.74 -5.38
C ASP A 179 -8.62 35.63 -4.80
N PRO A 180 -7.34 35.94 -4.51
CA PRO A 180 -6.38 34.94 -4.03
C PRO A 180 -6.70 34.36 -2.65
N THR A 181 -7.80 34.78 -2.01
CA THR A 181 -8.20 34.32 -0.69
C THR A 181 -9.28 33.25 -0.71
N ASP A 182 -10.02 33.12 -1.83
CA ASP A 182 -11.17 32.22 -1.88
C ASP A 182 -10.76 30.74 -2.00
N GLY A 183 -9.58 30.41 -2.54
CA GLY A 183 -9.03 29.06 -2.52
C GLY A 183 -8.86 28.47 -1.12
N ALA A 184 -8.49 29.31 -0.15
CA ALA A 184 -8.36 28.93 1.27
C ALA A 184 -9.69 29.02 2.05
N ALA A 185 -10.74 29.58 1.46
CA ALA A 185 -12.03 29.70 2.12
C ALA A 185 -12.68 28.33 2.30
N ILE A 186 -13.19 28.07 3.50
CA ILE A 186 -13.91 26.85 3.84
C ILE A 186 -15.36 27.00 3.38
N GLN A 187 -15.85 26.06 2.57
CA GLN A 187 -17.23 26.10 2.11
C GLN A 187 -18.19 25.95 3.31
N PRO A 188 -19.27 26.75 3.43
CA PRO A 188 -20.15 26.72 4.61
C PRO A 188 -20.78 25.35 4.92
N ASP A 189 -20.89 24.49 3.92
CA ASP A 189 -21.47 23.15 3.98
C ASP A 189 -20.43 22.01 3.93
N LYS A 190 -19.13 22.32 3.80
CA LYS A 190 -18.04 21.32 3.78
C LYS A 190 -16.97 21.65 4.81
N GLN A 191 -16.30 20.61 5.30
CA GLN A 191 -15.15 20.75 6.19
C GLN A 191 -13.84 20.98 5.42
N TYR A 192 -13.91 21.42 4.17
CA TYR A 192 -12.80 21.50 3.23
C TYR A 192 -12.73 22.87 2.57
N THR A 193 -11.52 23.31 2.24
CA THR A 193 -11.29 24.52 1.44
C THR A 193 -11.70 24.31 -0.02
N ASN A 194 -11.89 25.40 -0.77
CA ASN A 194 -12.11 25.31 -2.21
C ASN A 194 -10.97 24.57 -2.92
N LEU A 195 -9.72 24.81 -2.51
CA LEU A 195 -8.55 24.13 -3.04
C LEU A 195 -8.61 22.61 -2.80
N GLU A 196 -8.96 22.17 -1.59
CA GLU A 196 -9.09 20.74 -1.28
C GLU A 196 -10.21 20.08 -2.10
N VAL A 197 -11.32 20.77 -2.30
CA VAL A 197 -12.42 20.29 -3.14
C VAL A 197 -11.98 20.17 -4.61
N TYR A 198 -11.22 21.15 -5.12
CA TYR A 198 -10.64 21.11 -6.46
C TYR A 198 -9.66 19.94 -6.61
N LEU A 199 -8.66 19.81 -5.72
CA LEU A 199 -7.67 18.73 -5.77
C LEU A 199 -8.33 17.34 -5.73
N ASN A 200 -9.34 17.16 -4.88
CA ASN A 200 -10.10 15.90 -4.82
C ASN A 200 -10.92 15.65 -6.10
N SER A 201 -11.34 16.70 -6.82
CA SER A 201 -12.06 16.54 -8.09
C SER A 201 -11.17 16.00 -9.23
N LEU A 202 -9.85 16.18 -9.14
CA LEU A 202 -8.89 15.71 -10.15
C LEU A 202 -8.72 14.19 -10.18
N VAL A 203 -9.11 13.49 -9.10
CA VAL A 203 -8.86 12.06 -8.90
C VAL A 203 -10.15 11.22 -8.87
N LYS A 204 -11.31 11.81 -9.21
CA LYS A 204 -12.60 11.09 -9.13
C LYS A 204 -12.66 9.90 -10.09
N GLU A 205 -13.00 8.74 -9.52
CA GLU A 205 -13.19 7.43 -10.18
C GLU A 205 -14.28 7.42 -11.25
#